data_AF-A0A397T5T6-F1
#
_entry.id   AF-A0A397T5T6-F1
#
_cell.length_a   1.000
_cell.length_b   1.000
_cell.length_c   1.000
_cell.angle_alpha   90.00
_cell.angle_beta   90.00
_cell.angle_gamma   90.00
#
_symmetry.space_group_name_H-M   'P 1'
#
loop_
_entity.id
_entity.type
_entity.pdbx_description
1 polymer ?
#
loop_
_entity_poly.entity_id
_entity_poly.type
_entity_poly.pdbx_seq_one_letter_code
_entity_poly.pdbx_strand_id
1 'polypeptide(L)'
;MDNQRHMINSLLNKSPKLITLDHICYFDHNYNELSFTKDPIIIEKEAHNWHSIYQQSSRIKDEWYSNILSPVTTEKFTSILCSCLSNKASEKSII
;
A
#
# COMPACT_ATOMS: atom_id res chain seq x y z
N MET A 1 -16.76 -15.15 19.11
CA MET A 1 -17.46 -14.17 18.26
C MET A 1 -17.07 -12.73 18.62
N ASP A 2 -17.03 -12.34 19.90
CA ASP A 2 -16.76 -10.94 20.30
C ASP A 2 -15.35 -10.43 19.97
N ASN A 3 -14.31 -11.24 20.15
CA ASN A 3 -12.92 -10.83 19.86
C ASN A 3 -12.68 -10.49 18.39
N GLN A 4 -13.35 -11.20 17.47
CA GLN A 4 -13.25 -10.93 16.02
C GLN A 4 -13.91 -9.59 15.67
N ARG A 5 -15.06 -9.30 16.29
CA ARG A 5 -15.77 -8.03 16.12
C ARG A 5 -14.95 -6.85 16.63
N HIS A 6 -14.27 -7.00 17.77
CA HIS A 6 -13.33 -6.01 18.28
C HIS A 6 -12.12 -5.79 17.36
N MET A 7 -11.58 -6.87 16.78
CA MET A 7 -10.46 -6.79 15.83
C MET A 7 -10.86 -6.05 14.54
N ILE A 8 -12.02 -6.35 13.97
CA ILE A 8 -12.54 -5.69 12.77
C ILE A 8 -12.77 -4.20 13.03
N ASN A 9 -13.42 -3.85 14.15
CA ASN A 9 -13.64 -2.44 14.49
C ASN A 9 -12.32 -1.69 14.72
N SER A 10 -11.29 -2.34 15.27
CA SER A 10 -9.94 -1.78 15.43
C SER A 10 -9.24 -1.53 14.09
N LEU A 11 -9.47 -2.38 13.09
CA LEU A 11 -8.91 -2.20 11.74
C LEU A 11 -9.65 -1.10 10.97
N LEU A 12 -10.99 -1.05 11.07
CA LEU A 12 -11.82 -0.07 10.38
C LEU A 12 -11.71 1.35 11.00
N ASN A 13 -11.44 1.46 12.31
CA ASN A 13 -11.29 2.74 12.99
C ASN A 13 -9.88 3.35 12.87
N LYS A 14 -8.94 2.69 12.19
CA LYS A 14 -7.62 3.26 11.94
C LYS A 14 -7.69 4.22 10.76
N SER A 15 -7.46 5.51 11.01
CA SER A 15 -7.16 6.45 9.95
C SER A 15 -5.89 6.00 9.21
N PRO A 16 -5.84 6.04 7.87
CA PRO A 16 -4.63 5.74 7.12
C PRO A 16 -3.47 6.58 7.68
N LYS A 17 -2.33 5.95 7.92
CA LYS A 17 -1.12 6.70 8.25
C LYS A 17 -0.71 7.47 7.00
N LEU A 18 -0.81 8.80 7.05
CA LEU A 18 -0.33 9.66 5.97
C LEU A 18 1.20 9.56 5.95
N ILE A 19 1.77 9.16 4.81
CA ILE A 19 3.21 9.23 4.60
C ILE A 19 3.48 10.60 3.98
N THR A 20 4.25 11.44 4.67
CA THR A 20 4.71 12.73 4.14
C THR A 20 6.06 12.54 3.45
N LEU A 21 6.19 13.10 2.25
CA LEU A 21 7.46 13.19 1.54
C LEU A 21 8.18 14.47 1.98
N ASP A 22 9.24 14.33 2.77
CA ASP A 22 9.99 15.48 3.29
C ASP A 22 11.03 16.02 2.29
N HIS A 23 11.43 15.20 1.32
CA HIS A 23 12.39 15.56 0.27
C HIS A 23 12.31 14.59 -0.91
N ILE A 24 12.68 15.07 -2.09
CA ILE A 24 12.81 14.26 -3.30
C ILE A 24 14.08 14.62 -4.07
N CYS A 25 14.53 13.69 -4.91
CA CYS A 25 15.51 13.95 -5.97
C CYS A 25 14.79 13.82 -7.31
N TYR A 26 14.91 14.82 -8.18
CA TYR A 26 14.25 14.85 -9.49
C TYR A 26 15.22 15.31 -10.57
N PHE A 27 14.90 15.00 -11.83
CA PHE A 27 15.69 15.42 -12.97
C PHE A 27 15.21 16.79 -13.44
N ASP A 28 16.04 17.82 -13.30
CA ASP A 28 15.69 19.16 -13.76
C ASP A 28 16.02 19.29 -15.26
N HIS A 29 14.98 19.37 -16.09
CA HIS A 29 15.14 19.53 -17.53
C HIS A 29 15.76 20.87 -17.95
N ASN A 30 15.76 21.89 -17.09
CA ASN A 30 16.37 23.19 -17.40
C ASN A 30 17.89 23.14 -17.27
N TYR A 31 18.40 22.41 -16.27
CA TYR A 31 19.83 22.29 -15.98
C TYR A 31 20.41 20.93 -16.42
N ASN A 32 19.56 20.01 -16.89
CA ASN A 32 19.89 18.66 -17.32
C ASN A 32 20.69 17.87 -16.26
N GLU A 33 20.33 18.07 -14.98
CA GLU A 33 21.02 17.51 -13.82
C GLU A 33 20.02 16.99 -12.77
N LEU A 34 20.45 16.04 -11.94
CA LEU A 34 19.70 15.58 -10.78
C LEU A 34 19.76 16.64 -9.67
N SER A 35 18.60 17.18 -9.31
CA SER A 35 18.45 18.19 -8.27
C SER A 35 17.73 17.62 -7.06
N PHE A 36 18.20 18.00 -5.87
CA PHE A 36 17.59 17.65 -4.60
C PHE A 36 16.75 18.82 -4.09
N THR A 37 15.52 18.56 -3.64
CA THR A 37 14.64 19.60 -3.11
C THR A 37 13.90 19.16 -1.84
N LYS A 38 13.63 20.16 -0.99
CA LYS A 38 12.76 20.09 0.19
C LYS A 38 11.54 21.02 0.06
N ASP A 39 11.43 21.73 -1.07
CA ASP A 39 10.34 22.68 -1.28
C ASP A 39 9.02 21.92 -1.48
N PRO A 40 8.00 22.11 -0.63
CA PRO A 40 6.72 21.42 -0.74
C PRO A 40 6.04 21.60 -2.10
N ILE A 41 6.21 22.75 -2.76
CA ILE A 41 5.58 23.04 -4.06
C ILE A 41 6.23 22.19 -5.16
N ILE A 42 7.55 22.10 -5.14
CA ILE A 42 8.30 21.28 -6.11
C ILE A 42 8.07 19.80 -5.83
N ILE A 43 8.04 19.42 -4.55
CA ILE A 43 7.71 18.05 -4.12
C ILE A 43 6.33 17.67 -4.64
N GLU A 44 5.30 18.48 -4.45
CA GLU A 44 3.94 18.16 -4.91
C GLU A 44 3.86 17.99 -6.43
N LYS A 45 4.50 18.92 -7.18
CA LYS A 45 4.54 18.90 -8.64
C LYS A 45 5.26 17.67 -9.18
N GLU A 46 6.49 17.42 -8.72
CA GLU A 46 7.31 16.33 -9.24
C GLU A 46 6.90 14.97 -8.67
N ALA A 47 6.38 14.95 -7.44
CA ALA A 47 5.77 13.74 -6.90
C ALA A 47 4.65 13.30 -7.83
N HIS A 48 3.75 14.17 -8.32
CA HIS A 48 2.61 13.79 -9.18
C HIS A 48 3.01 12.95 -10.42
N ASN A 49 4.22 13.12 -10.96
CA ASN A 49 4.75 12.35 -12.08
C ASN A 49 5.09 10.88 -11.75
N TRP A 50 5.02 10.48 -10.48
CA TRP A 50 5.29 9.12 -9.99
C TRP A 50 4.45 8.03 -10.65
N HIS A 51 3.24 8.37 -11.12
CA HIS A 51 2.37 7.43 -11.83
C HIS A 51 3.05 6.81 -13.06
N SER A 52 3.97 7.53 -13.70
CA SER A 52 4.75 7.00 -14.83
C SER A 52 5.83 5.99 -14.40
N ILE A 53 6.28 6.04 -13.14
CA ILE A 53 7.32 5.17 -12.58
C ILE A 53 6.71 3.88 -12.01
N TYR A 54 5.49 3.96 -11.47
CA TYR A 54 4.73 2.81 -10.98
C TYR A 54 3.93 2.13 -12.09
N GLN A 55 4.53 1.97 -13.26
CA GLN A 55 4.00 1.11 -14.29
C GLN A 55 4.14 -0.35 -13.87
N GLN A 56 3.22 -1.19 -14.34
CA GLN A 56 3.26 -2.61 -14.08
C GLN A 56 4.61 -3.18 -14.55
N SER A 57 5.38 -3.75 -13.63
CA SER A 57 6.61 -4.44 -14.00
C SER A 57 6.27 -5.63 -14.89
N SER A 58 6.97 -5.79 -16.02
CA SER A 58 6.83 -6.94 -16.91
C SER A 58 7.13 -8.29 -16.23
N ARG A 59 7.76 -8.27 -15.05
CA ARG A 59 8.03 -9.46 -14.22
C ARG A 59 6.85 -9.88 -13.35
N ILE A 60 5.86 -9.00 -13.18
CA ILE A 60 4.68 -9.23 -12.34
C ILE A 60 3.52 -9.61 -13.26
N LYS A 61 2.88 -10.73 -12.98
CA LYS A 61 1.67 -11.15 -13.69
C LYS A 61 0.56 -10.10 -13.53
N ASP A 62 -0.12 -9.77 -14.62
CA ASP A 62 -1.21 -8.77 -14.68
C ASP A 62 -2.28 -8.98 -13.61
N GLU A 63 -2.57 -10.24 -13.31
CA GLU A 63 -3.52 -10.65 -12.28
C GLU A 63 -3.10 -10.16 -10.89
N TRP A 64 -1.81 -10.15 -10.56
CA TRP A 64 -1.32 -9.73 -9.25
C TRP A 64 -1.43 -8.21 -9.08
N TYR A 65 -1.08 -7.46 -10.12
CA TYR A 65 -1.21 -6.00 -10.13
C TYR A 65 -2.68 -5.57 -10.01
N SER A 66 -3.56 -6.19 -10.81
CA SER A 66 -5.01 -5.94 -10.79
C SER A 66 -5.66 -6.32 -9.45
N ASN A 67 -5.17 -7.37 -8.79
CA ASN A 67 -5.66 -7.79 -7.47
C ASN A 67 -5.31 -6.81 -6.33
N ILE A 68 -4.21 -6.06 -6.45
CA ILE A 68 -3.81 -5.06 -5.45
C ILE A 68 -4.62 -3.77 -5.63
N LEU A 69 -4.91 -3.40 -6.87
CA LEU A 69 -5.66 -2.17 -7.19
C LEU A 69 -7.17 -2.33 -7.02
N SER A 70 -7.70 -3.55 -7.18
CA SER A 70 -9.13 -3.79 -7.01
C SER A 70 -9.50 -3.72 -5.52
N PRO A 71 -10.53 -2.93 -5.14
CA PRO A 71 -11.00 -2.89 -3.76
C PRO A 71 -11.51 -4.26 -3.34
N VAL A 72 -11.11 -4.72 -2.15
CA VAL A 72 -11.62 -5.98 -1.60
C VAL A 72 -13.11 -5.85 -1.31
N THR A 73 -13.93 -6.74 -1.88
CA THR A 73 -15.36 -6.76 -1.59
C THR A 73 -15.63 -7.36 -0.21
N THR A 74 -16.74 -6.97 0.42
CA THR A 74 -17.16 -7.51 1.71
C THR A 74 -17.35 -9.03 1.66
N GLU A 75 -17.84 -9.56 0.53
CA GLU A 75 -18.00 -11.00 0.28
C GLU A 75 -16.66 -11.75 0.19
N LYS A 76 -15.67 -11.16 -0.51
CA LYS A 76 -14.32 -11.74 -0.57
C LYS A 76 -13.65 -11.71 0.81
N PHE A 77 -13.86 -10.65 1.57
CA PHE A 77 -13.34 -10.54 2.93
C PHE A 77 -14.00 -11.54 3.90
N THR A 78 -15.32 -11.69 3.87
CA THR A 78 -16.05 -12.64 4.73
C THR A 78 -15.70 -14.08 4.39
N SER A 79 -15.55 -14.42 3.10
CA SER A 79 -15.11 -15.76 2.69
C SER A 79 -13.69 -16.08 3.17
N ILE A 80 -12.76 -15.11 3.12
CA ILE A 80 -11.41 -15.26 3.70
C ILE A 80 -11.49 -15.49 5.22
N LEU A 81 -12.26 -14.67 5.95
CA LEU A 81 -12.44 -14.85 7.39
C LEU A 81 -13.02 -16.23 7.74
N CYS A 82 -14.01 -16.70 6.99
CA CYS A 82 -14.58 -18.04 7.16
C CYS A 82 -13.56 -19.15 6.87
N SER A 83 -12.66 -18.95 5.91
CA SER A 83 -11.58 -19.91 5.61
C SER A 83 -10.48 -19.93 6.68
N CYS A 84 -10.20 -18.78 7.32
CA CYS A 84 -9.21 -18.65 8.40
C CYS A 84 -9.70 -19.18 9.76
N LEU A 85 -11.00 -19.42 9.92
CA LEU A 85 -11.60 -20.01 11.12
C LEU A 85 -11.33 -21.53 11.28
N SER A 86 -10.50 -22.11 10.40
CA SER A 86 -9.90 -23.43 10.61
C SER A 86 -8.96 -23.38 11.80
N ASN A 87 -9.37 -23.99 12.92
CA ASN A 87 -8.76 -23.95 14.25
C ASN A 87 -7.37 -24.63 14.37
N LYS A 88 -6.46 -24.46 13.40
CA LYS A 88 -5.06 -24.85 13.61
C LYS A 88 -4.32 -23.69 14.29
N ALA A 89 -4.11 -23.84 15.60
CA ALA A 89 -3.08 -23.08 16.29
C ALA A 89 -1.74 -23.33 15.58
N SER A 90 -1.04 -22.25 15.21
CA SER A 90 0.35 -22.36 14.73
C SER A 90 1.16 -23.02 15.85
N GLU A 91 1.81 -24.13 15.53
CA GLU A 91 2.80 -24.74 16.41
C GLU A 91 3.85 -23.68 16.76
N LYS A 92 4.25 -23.61 18.03
CA LYS A 92 5.20 -22.61 18.53
C LYS A 92 6.43 -22.58 17.63
N SER A 93 6.73 -21.41 17.04
CA SER A 93 8.02 -21.17 16.42
C SER A 93 9.05 -21.11 17.55
N ILE A 94 9.77 -22.21 17.76
CA ILE A 94 10.93 -22.23 18.64
C ILE A 94 12.01 -21.43 17.92
N ILE A 95 12.35 -20.27 18.47
CA ILE A 95 13.52 -19.47 18.09
C ILE A 95 14.74 -20.07 18.77
#